data_AF-A0A0G2HFN6-F1
#
_entry.id   AF-A0A0G2HFN6-F1
#
_cell.length_a   1.000
_cell.length_b   1.000
_cell.length_c   1.000
_cell.angle_alpha   90.00
_cell.angle_beta   90.00
_cell.angle_gamma   90.00
#
_symmetry.space_group_name_H-M   'P 1'
#
loop_
_entity.id
_entity.type
_entity.pdbx_description
1 polymer ?
#
loop_
_entity_poly.entity_id
_entity_poly.type
_entity_poly.pdbx_seq_one_letter_code
_entity_poly.pdbx_strand_id
1 'polypeptide(L)'
;MIHRIEGDHEAAVNIIDTVIHQQQPNTHTPRDTAAIGHLKLQRALNYVQVDDLPHAEQVLEEWRPLGDEPSLMEQVVYFRRGVTLGRVLRTQGRFSEAHTHLKRSQDLAEQLRDLTFNDDRRDLTCEMADTLRELDKPEAAEVYLRREFARRGEEAQDPAASGKSLLEASLAEVLFAQGRTEEAERLCVKTESRADNLMKLGKLRICVVLAKIYHTRSNHEGALRYWDEAMRQVAKFPWTTGRTTHTILLSRRENMRFLGITDARDQFLQHTASSDALGTPGGMLYWIAGLRHWQNYLDSEATWSRM
;
A
#
# COMPACT_ATOMS: atom_id res chain seq x y z
N MET A 1 20.54 -6.85 9.43
CA MET A 1 19.28 -7.55 9.73
C MET A 1 18.99 -7.56 11.24
N ILE A 2 19.97 -7.92 12.09
CA ILE A 2 19.84 -7.90 13.56
C ILE A 2 19.40 -6.54 14.10
N HIS A 3 20.12 -5.45 13.78
CA HIS A 3 19.75 -4.10 14.26
C HIS A 3 18.34 -3.64 13.87
N ARG A 4 17.84 -4.05 12.69
CA ARG A 4 16.47 -3.73 12.24
C ARG A 4 15.42 -4.50 13.05
N ILE A 5 15.73 -5.73 13.47
CA ILE A 5 14.87 -6.55 14.34
C ILE A 5 14.89 -5.99 15.78
N GLU A 6 16.02 -5.44 16.21
CA GLU A 6 16.20 -4.78 17.51
C GLU A 6 15.59 -3.36 17.56
N GLY A 7 15.14 -2.82 16.42
CA GLY A 7 14.56 -1.49 16.32
C GLY A 7 15.58 -0.35 16.17
N ASP A 8 16.88 -0.67 16.11
CA ASP A 8 17.95 0.29 15.82
C ASP A 8 18.08 0.50 14.30
N HIS A 9 17.25 1.42 13.81
CA HIS A 9 17.16 1.74 12.38
C HIS A 9 18.40 2.50 11.89
N GLU A 10 19.03 3.31 12.75
CA GLU A 10 20.20 4.13 12.39
C GLU A 10 21.45 3.25 12.23
N ALA A 11 21.70 2.33 13.16
CA ALA A 11 22.78 1.36 13.01
C ALA A 11 22.56 0.44 11.79
N ALA A 12 21.32 0.05 11.53
CA ALA A 12 20.98 -0.74 10.34
C ALA A 12 21.29 0.01 9.03
N VAL A 13 20.96 1.30 8.95
CA VAL A 13 21.29 2.16 7.79
C VAL A 13 22.80 2.28 7.63
N ASN A 14 23.52 2.64 8.69
CA ASN A 14 24.96 2.85 8.66
C ASN A 14 25.74 1.60 8.20
N ILE A 15 25.31 0.40 8.61
CA ILE A 15 25.93 -0.86 8.17
C ILE A 15 25.67 -1.12 6.69
N ILE A 16 24.44 -0.88 6.21
CA ILE A 16 24.10 -1.08 4.79
C ILE A 16 24.96 -0.15 3.92
N ASP A 17 25.07 1.12 4.30
CA ASP A 17 25.85 2.10 3.54
C ASP A 17 27.34 1.78 3.56
N THR A 18 27.86 1.37 4.71
CA THR A 18 29.27 0.95 4.85
C THR A 18 29.59 -0.22 3.93
N VAL A 19 28.73 -1.25 3.90
CA VAL A 19 28.95 -2.44 3.05
C VAL A 19 28.83 -2.10 1.57
N ILE A 20 27.87 -1.26 1.17
CA ILE A 20 27.73 -0.80 -0.22
C ILE A 20 28.95 0.01 -0.65
N HIS A 21 29.49 0.89 0.21
CA HIS A 21 30.64 1.74 -0.11
C HIS A 21 32.00 1.01 -0.08
N GLN A 22 32.14 -0.05 0.73
CA GLN A 22 33.40 -0.77 0.90
C GLN A 22 33.68 -1.85 -0.16
N GLN A 23 32.71 -2.20 -1.01
CA GLN A 23 32.91 -3.24 -2.01
C GLN A 23 33.69 -2.74 -3.23
N GLN A 24 34.93 -3.23 -3.38
CA GLN A 24 35.77 -3.03 -4.56
C GLN A 24 35.43 -4.04 -5.69
N PRO A 25 35.60 -3.64 -6.97
CA PRO A 25 35.06 -4.37 -8.14
C PRO A 25 35.78 -5.68 -8.53
N ASN A 26 36.72 -6.20 -7.74
CA ASN A 26 37.74 -7.09 -8.29
C ASN A 26 37.35 -8.58 -8.45
N THR A 27 36.16 -9.00 -8.02
CA THR A 27 35.55 -10.29 -8.45
C THR A 27 34.03 -10.22 -8.27
N HIS A 28 33.27 -9.89 -9.33
CA HIS A 28 31.80 -9.90 -9.27
C HIS A 28 31.27 -11.28 -9.66
N THR A 29 30.86 -12.09 -8.68
CA THR A 29 30.07 -13.30 -8.95
C THR A 29 28.57 -12.95 -9.01
N PRO A 30 27.73 -13.75 -9.69
CA PRO A 30 26.27 -13.58 -9.64
C PRO A 30 25.70 -13.55 -8.21
N ARG A 31 26.33 -14.28 -7.29
CA ARG A 31 26.00 -14.28 -5.87
C ARG A 31 26.27 -12.92 -5.21
N ASP A 32 27.42 -12.30 -5.51
CA ASP A 32 27.76 -10.97 -4.98
C ASP A 32 26.82 -9.90 -5.54
N THR A 33 26.50 -9.97 -6.84
CA THR A 33 25.52 -9.09 -7.48
C THR A 33 24.14 -9.21 -6.84
N ALA A 34 23.67 -10.43 -6.57
CA ALA A 34 22.41 -10.65 -5.86
C ALA A 34 22.45 -10.11 -4.42
N ALA A 35 23.56 -10.31 -3.70
CA ALA A 35 23.73 -9.77 -2.35
C ALA A 35 23.65 -8.23 -2.32
N ILE A 36 24.32 -7.56 -3.27
CA ILE A 36 24.23 -6.10 -3.46
C ILE A 36 22.78 -5.68 -3.73
N GLY A 37 22.08 -6.44 -4.57
CA GLY A 37 20.68 -6.19 -4.89
C GLY A 37 19.77 -6.26 -3.66
N HIS A 38 19.99 -7.24 -2.78
CA HIS A 38 19.29 -7.31 -1.50
C HIS A 38 19.59 -6.13 -0.57
N LEU A 39 20.84 -5.66 -0.53
CA LEU A 39 21.21 -4.47 0.26
C LEU A 39 20.53 -3.21 -0.28
N LYS A 40 20.52 -3.01 -1.59
CA LYS A 40 19.81 -1.91 -2.26
C LYS A 40 18.30 -1.95 -2.00
N LEU A 41 17.68 -3.13 -2.02
CA LEU A 41 16.28 -3.31 -1.62
C LEU A 41 16.04 -2.83 -0.18
N GLN A 42 16.89 -3.23 0.77
CA GLN A 42 16.75 -2.81 2.17
C GLN A 42 16.94 -1.30 2.33
N ARG A 43 17.91 -0.72 1.62
CA ARG A 43 18.15 0.72 1.62
C ARG A 43 16.95 1.49 1.06
N ALA A 44 16.37 1.04 -0.05
CA ALA A 44 15.15 1.62 -0.59
C ALA A 44 13.98 1.57 0.40
N LEU A 45 13.82 0.45 1.13
CA LEU A 45 12.80 0.36 2.18
C LEU A 45 13.03 1.34 3.34
N ASN A 46 14.28 1.70 3.64
CA ASN A 46 14.58 2.71 4.66
C ASN A 46 14.19 4.11 4.16
N TYR A 47 14.50 4.44 2.90
CA TYR A 47 14.04 5.69 2.27
C TYR A 47 12.51 5.79 2.26
N VAL A 48 11.81 4.71 1.93
CA VAL A 48 10.34 4.62 2.01
C VAL A 48 9.83 4.90 3.43
N GLN A 49 10.49 4.40 4.48
CA GLN A 49 10.08 4.66 5.86
C GLN A 49 10.12 6.15 6.24
N VAL A 50 11.04 6.91 5.65
CA VAL A 50 11.20 8.36 5.90
C VAL A 50 10.58 9.24 4.80
N ASP A 51 9.72 8.65 3.95
CA ASP A 51 9.02 9.35 2.85
C ASP A 51 9.93 9.91 1.75
N ASP A 52 11.16 9.39 1.62
CA ASP A 52 12.12 9.78 0.59
C ASP A 52 12.01 8.87 -0.64
N LEU A 53 10.86 8.93 -1.31
CA LEU A 53 10.59 8.08 -2.46
C LEU A 53 11.52 8.29 -3.66
N PRO A 54 12.00 9.52 -3.97
CA PRO A 54 12.97 9.71 -5.06
C PRO A 54 14.27 8.92 -4.86
N HIS A 55 14.86 8.94 -3.66
CA HIS A 55 16.06 8.13 -3.40
C HIS A 55 15.76 6.64 -3.33
N ALA A 56 14.57 6.24 -2.86
CA ALA A 56 14.14 4.85 -2.92
C ALA A 56 14.10 4.33 -4.37
N GLU A 57 13.48 5.10 -5.27
CA GLU A 57 13.44 4.80 -6.71
C GLU A 57 14.84 4.73 -7.32
N GLN A 58 15.67 5.75 -7.08
CA GLN A 58 17.03 5.81 -7.63
C GLN A 58 17.85 4.57 -7.23
N VAL A 59 17.87 4.21 -5.95
CA VAL A 59 18.65 3.07 -5.47
C VAL A 59 18.17 1.74 -6.05
N LEU A 60 16.85 1.60 -6.26
CA LEU A 60 16.28 0.45 -6.95
C LEU A 60 16.71 0.44 -8.43
N GLU A 61 16.68 1.58 -9.11
CA GLU A 61 17.08 1.71 -10.52
C GLU A 61 18.58 1.52 -10.78
N GLU A 62 19.45 1.74 -9.82
CA GLU A 62 20.88 1.52 -9.99
C GLU A 62 21.29 0.04 -10.08
N TRP A 63 20.49 -0.89 -9.53
CA TRP A 63 20.84 -2.31 -9.57
C TRP A 63 20.52 -2.95 -10.92
N ARG A 64 21.45 -3.74 -11.45
CA ARG A 64 21.29 -4.56 -12.64
C ARG A 64 21.92 -5.95 -12.41
N PRO A 65 21.37 -7.01 -13.04
CA PRO A 65 22.02 -8.32 -13.03
C PRO A 65 23.37 -8.25 -13.77
N LEU A 66 24.24 -9.22 -13.49
CA LEU A 66 25.61 -9.24 -14.03
C LEU A 66 25.68 -9.49 -15.54
N GLY A 67 24.70 -10.21 -16.10
CA GLY A 67 24.62 -10.53 -17.52
C GLY A 67 23.19 -10.67 -18.02
N ASP A 68 23.05 -10.99 -19.32
CA ASP A 68 21.75 -11.08 -20.01
C ASP A 68 20.88 -12.25 -19.54
N GLU A 69 21.50 -13.29 -18.98
CA GLU A 69 20.83 -14.40 -18.31
C GLU A 69 21.09 -14.33 -16.79
N PRO A 70 20.19 -13.70 -16.01
CA PRO A 70 20.38 -13.58 -14.58
C PRO A 70 20.33 -14.95 -13.91
N SER A 71 21.19 -15.18 -12.92
CA SER A 71 21.11 -16.36 -12.05
C SER A 71 19.80 -16.39 -11.27
N LEU A 72 19.39 -17.55 -10.73
CA LEU A 72 18.18 -17.67 -9.90
C LEU A 72 18.18 -16.68 -8.71
N MET A 73 19.34 -16.43 -8.11
CA MET A 73 19.47 -15.45 -7.01
C MET A 73 19.19 -14.02 -7.49
N GLU A 74 19.73 -13.65 -8.66
CA GLU A 74 19.46 -12.35 -9.27
C GLU A 74 18.00 -12.22 -9.75
N GLN A 75 17.37 -13.31 -10.19
CA GLN A 75 15.95 -13.32 -10.55
C GLN A 75 15.05 -13.06 -9.33
N VAL A 76 15.39 -13.61 -8.15
CA VAL A 76 14.68 -13.28 -6.90
C VAL A 76 14.80 -11.79 -6.57
N VAL A 77 16.00 -11.21 -6.72
CA VAL A 77 16.21 -9.77 -6.52
C VAL A 77 15.41 -8.97 -7.55
N TYR A 78 15.45 -9.36 -8.82
CA TYR A 78 14.73 -8.68 -9.90
C TYR A 78 13.23 -8.67 -9.64
N PHE A 79 12.67 -9.81 -9.23
CA PHE A 79 11.27 -9.93 -8.81
C PHE A 79 10.93 -8.92 -7.71
N ARG A 80 11.67 -8.95 -6.59
CA ARG A 80 11.38 -8.12 -5.40
C ARG A 80 11.61 -6.64 -5.66
N ARG A 81 12.57 -6.32 -6.52
CA ARG A 81 12.82 -4.96 -7.02
C ARG A 81 11.62 -4.45 -7.79
N GLY A 82 11.10 -5.22 -8.74
CA GLY A 82 9.92 -4.81 -9.50
C GLY A 82 8.68 -4.59 -8.63
N VAL A 83 8.47 -5.43 -7.60
CA VAL A 83 7.38 -5.24 -6.62
C VAL A 83 7.58 -3.95 -5.81
N THR A 84 8.77 -3.74 -5.24
CA THR A 84 9.08 -2.56 -4.43
C THR A 84 8.99 -1.27 -5.24
N LEU A 85 9.55 -1.27 -6.45
CA LEU A 85 9.51 -0.12 -7.34
C LEU A 85 8.07 0.18 -7.80
N GLY A 86 7.29 -0.86 -8.14
CA GLY A 86 5.87 -0.73 -8.44
C GLY A 86 5.10 -0.03 -7.31
N ARG A 87 5.37 -0.42 -6.06
CA ARG A 87 4.78 0.23 -4.88
C ARG A 87 5.19 1.71 -4.77
N VAL A 88 6.49 2.02 -4.88
CA VAL A 88 7.00 3.40 -4.80
C VAL A 88 6.31 4.28 -5.85
N LEU A 89 6.31 3.85 -7.11
CA LEU A 89 5.68 4.55 -8.22
C LEU A 89 4.17 4.75 -8.00
N ARG A 90 3.46 3.72 -7.53
CA ARG A 90 2.03 3.79 -7.21
C ARG A 90 1.77 4.85 -6.13
N THR A 91 2.57 4.87 -5.07
CA THR A 91 2.41 5.86 -3.98
C THR A 91 2.67 7.29 -4.42
N GLN A 92 3.49 7.51 -5.45
CA GLN A 92 3.72 8.82 -6.08
C GLN A 92 2.62 9.21 -7.08
N GLY A 93 1.75 8.28 -7.47
CA GLY A 93 0.70 8.50 -8.47
C GLY A 93 1.09 8.12 -9.90
N ARG A 94 2.26 7.51 -10.11
CA ARG A 94 2.74 7.02 -11.40
C ARG A 94 2.18 5.61 -11.70
N PHE A 95 0.86 5.50 -11.75
CA PHE A 95 0.15 4.22 -11.75
C PHE A 95 0.45 3.34 -12.98
N SER A 96 0.57 3.92 -14.17
CA SER A 96 0.87 3.17 -15.41
C SER A 96 2.27 2.56 -15.39
N GLU A 97 3.25 3.29 -14.85
CA GLU A 97 4.62 2.81 -14.69
C GLU A 97 4.67 1.74 -13.61
N ALA A 98 4.01 1.96 -12.48
CA ALA A 98 3.85 0.97 -11.42
C ALA A 98 3.32 -0.36 -11.96
N HIS A 99 2.23 -0.32 -12.74
CA HIS A 99 1.63 -1.49 -13.36
C HIS A 99 2.62 -2.24 -14.27
N THR A 100 3.45 -1.52 -15.03
CA THR A 100 4.47 -2.12 -15.91
C THR A 100 5.49 -2.93 -15.11
N HIS A 101 6.00 -2.38 -14.00
CA HIS A 101 6.95 -3.09 -13.15
C HIS A 101 6.32 -4.29 -12.44
N LEU A 102 5.12 -4.12 -11.90
CA LEU A 102 4.38 -5.21 -11.24
C LEU A 102 4.07 -6.35 -12.21
N LYS A 103 3.69 -6.03 -13.46
CA LYS A 103 3.39 -7.01 -14.49
C LYS A 103 4.63 -7.84 -14.85
N ARG A 104 5.79 -7.20 -15.00
CA ARG A 104 7.07 -7.90 -15.21
C ARG A 104 7.41 -8.85 -14.07
N SER A 105 7.25 -8.42 -12.81
CA SER A 105 7.45 -9.30 -11.64
C SER A 105 6.47 -10.48 -11.63
N GLN A 106 5.21 -10.24 -12.01
CA GLN A 106 4.24 -11.32 -12.15
C GLN A 106 4.64 -12.34 -13.21
N ASP A 107 4.97 -11.88 -14.42
CA ASP A 107 5.33 -12.75 -15.53
C ASP A 107 6.57 -13.59 -15.16
N LEU A 108 7.54 -13.00 -14.46
CA LEU A 108 8.70 -13.71 -13.92
C LEU A 108 8.30 -14.80 -12.91
N ALA A 109 7.41 -14.51 -11.96
CA ALA A 109 6.95 -15.50 -10.99
C ALA A 109 6.07 -16.61 -11.60
N GLU A 110 5.48 -16.40 -12.76
CA GLU A 110 4.74 -17.42 -13.51
C GLU A 110 5.69 -18.30 -14.35
N GLN A 111 6.82 -17.74 -14.82
CA GLN A 111 7.85 -18.47 -15.56
C GLN A 111 8.71 -19.35 -14.64
N LEU A 112 9.06 -18.86 -13.44
CA LEU A 112 9.98 -19.52 -12.52
C LEU A 112 9.26 -20.48 -11.56
N ARG A 113 8.84 -21.62 -12.09
CA ARG A 113 8.12 -22.66 -11.32
C ARG A 113 8.96 -23.31 -10.22
N ASP A 114 10.28 -23.26 -10.33
CA ASP A 114 11.21 -23.83 -9.35
C ASP A 114 11.44 -22.93 -8.13
N LEU A 115 10.93 -21.69 -8.14
CA LEU A 115 11.05 -20.74 -7.04
C LEU A 115 9.72 -20.49 -6.34
N THR A 116 9.72 -20.62 -5.01
CA THR A 116 8.55 -20.34 -4.19
C THR A 116 8.54 -18.88 -3.72
N PHE A 117 7.63 -18.09 -4.27
CA PHE A 117 7.43 -16.68 -3.91
C PHE A 117 6.21 -16.48 -2.98
N ASN A 118 5.86 -17.43 -2.10
CA ASN A 118 4.54 -17.43 -1.45
C ASN A 118 4.18 -16.14 -0.71
N ASP A 119 5.06 -15.57 0.12
CA ASP A 119 4.78 -14.29 0.80
C ASP A 119 4.87 -13.10 -0.16
N ASP A 120 5.88 -13.13 -1.02
CA ASP A 120 6.16 -12.14 -2.06
C ASP A 120 4.99 -11.99 -3.07
N ARG A 121 4.28 -13.08 -3.38
CA ARG A 121 3.09 -13.11 -4.26
C ARG A 121 1.88 -12.43 -3.65
N ARG A 122 1.72 -12.48 -2.33
CA ARG A 122 0.68 -11.71 -1.64
C ARG A 122 0.88 -10.23 -1.92
N ASP A 123 2.09 -9.73 -1.67
CA ASP A 123 2.41 -8.31 -1.75
C ASP A 123 2.31 -7.83 -3.21
N LEU A 124 2.83 -8.61 -4.16
CA LEU A 124 2.63 -8.37 -5.58
C LEU A 124 1.14 -8.28 -5.95
N THR A 125 0.31 -9.22 -5.48
CA THR A 125 -1.12 -9.24 -5.82
C THR A 125 -1.84 -8.02 -5.25
N CYS A 126 -1.55 -7.65 -3.99
CA CYS A 126 -2.11 -6.45 -3.37
C CYS A 126 -1.70 -5.18 -4.13
N GLU A 127 -0.42 -5.01 -4.43
CA GLU A 127 0.07 -3.82 -5.16
C GLU A 127 -0.47 -3.77 -6.60
N MET A 128 -0.61 -4.93 -7.26
CA MET A 128 -1.25 -5.03 -8.57
C MET A 128 -2.72 -4.61 -8.53
N ALA A 129 -3.49 -5.16 -7.59
CA ALA A 129 -4.90 -4.85 -7.43
C ALA A 129 -5.13 -3.38 -7.07
N ASP A 130 -4.32 -2.84 -6.15
CA ASP A 130 -4.37 -1.44 -5.74
C ASP A 130 -4.00 -0.52 -6.91
N THR A 131 -2.99 -0.87 -7.71
CA THR A 131 -2.63 -0.11 -8.92
C THR A 131 -3.73 -0.16 -9.97
N LEU A 132 -4.34 -1.31 -10.22
CA LEU A 132 -5.45 -1.45 -11.17
C LEU A 132 -6.71 -0.70 -10.71
N ARG A 133 -6.98 -0.70 -9.40
CA ARG A 133 -8.02 0.12 -8.78
C ARG A 133 -7.76 1.61 -9.03
N GLU A 134 -6.51 2.05 -8.92
CA GLU A 134 -6.09 3.43 -9.23
C GLU A 134 -6.09 3.75 -10.73
N LEU A 135 -6.09 2.74 -11.60
CA LEU A 135 -6.22 2.89 -13.05
C LEU A 135 -7.66 2.73 -13.56
N ASP A 136 -8.65 2.76 -12.66
CA ASP A 136 -10.07 2.61 -12.98
C ASP A 136 -10.39 1.24 -13.65
N LYS A 137 -9.69 0.18 -13.21
CA LYS A 137 -9.87 -1.20 -13.69
C LYS A 137 -10.18 -2.17 -12.53
N PRO A 138 -11.23 -1.93 -11.72
CA PRO A 138 -11.52 -2.76 -10.56
C PRO A 138 -11.90 -4.22 -10.92
N GLU A 139 -12.49 -4.49 -12.08
CA GLU A 139 -12.82 -5.84 -12.52
C GLU A 139 -11.56 -6.68 -12.76
N ALA A 140 -10.55 -6.08 -13.40
CA ALA A 140 -9.26 -6.74 -13.61
C ALA A 140 -8.54 -6.98 -12.27
N ALA A 141 -8.62 -6.03 -11.33
CA ALA A 141 -8.05 -6.17 -9.99
C ALA A 141 -8.67 -7.36 -9.22
N GLU A 142 -9.99 -7.53 -9.31
CA GLU A 142 -10.70 -8.63 -8.65
C GLU A 142 -10.23 -9.99 -9.15
N VAL A 143 -10.01 -10.14 -10.46
CA VAL A 143 -9.52 -11.40 -11.05
C VAL A 143 -8.19 -11.83 -10.43
N TYR A 144 -7.24 -10.90 -10.28
CA TYR A 144 -5.96 -11.21 -9.64
C TYR A 144 -6.13 -11.62 -8.17
N LEU A 145 -6.95 -10.88 -7.41
CA LEU A 145 -7.19 -11.16 -6.00
C LEU A 145 -7.86 -12.52 -5.79
N ARG A 146 -8.91 -12.83 -6.56
CA ARG A 146 -9.62 -14.12 -6.46
C ARG A 146 -8.75 -15.30 -6.89
N ARG A 147 -7.90 -15.13 -7.91
CA ARG A 147 -6.92 -16.15 -8.30
C ARG A 147 -5.95 -16.46 -7.16
N GLU A 148 -5.42 -15.44 -6.49
CA GLU A 148 -4.51 -15.64 -5.36
C GLU A 148 -5.22 -16.25 -4.14
N PHE A 149 -6.49 -15.91 -3.90
CA PHE A 149 -7.29 -16.59 -2.87
C PHE A 149 -7.50 -18.07 -3.18
N ALA A 150 -7.83 -18.43 -4.43
CA ALA A 150 -8.02 -19.82 -4.83
C ALA A 150 -6.72 -20.62 -4.64
N ARG A 151 -5.60 -20.10 -5.14
CA ARG A 151 -4.27 -20.70 -4.97
C ARG A 151 -3.93 -20.96 -3.50
N ARG A 152 -4.13 -19.95 -2.63
CA ARG A 152 -3.88 -20.10 -1.19
C ARG A 152 -4.85 -21.07 -0.51
N GLY A 153 -6.08 -21.19 -1.00
CA GLY A 153 -7.07 -22.15 -0.50
C GLY A 153 -6.71 -23.59 -0.84
N GLU A 154 -6.13 -23.81 -2.03
CA GLU A 154 -5.63 -25.12 -2.49
C GLU A 154 -4.35 -25.54 -1.76
N GLU A 155 -3.50 -24.58 -1.39
CA GLU A 155 -2.22 -24.81 -0.69
C GLU A 155 -2.32 -24.84 0.85
N ALA A 156 -3.48 -24.55 1.42
CA ALA A 156 -3.62 -24.36 2.87
C ALA A 156 -3.64 -25.69 3.65
N GLN A 157 -2.51 -26.03 4.28
CA GLN A 157 -2.47 -26.88 5.48
C GLN A 157 -2.67 -26.07 6.79
N ASP A 158 -2.58 -24.73 6.73
CA ASP A 158 -2.75 -23.86 7.90
C ASP A 158 -3.74 -22.70 7.66
N PRO A 159 -4.92 -22.71 8.31
CA PRO A 159 -5.91 -21.62 8.28
C PRO A 159 -5.42 -20.28 8.84
N ALA A 160 -4.30 -20.26 9.58
CA ALA A 160 -3.73 -19.08 10.22
C ALA A 160 -2.76 -18.28 9.32
N ALA A 161 -2.66 -18.62 8.03
CA ALA A 161 -1.72 -17.99 7.08
C ALA A 161 -1.74 -16.44 7.17
N SER A 162 -0.65 -15.90 7.72
CA SER A 162 -0.40 -14.48 7.96
C SER A 162 -0.55 -13.67 6.67
N GLY A 163 -1.34 -12.58 6.72
CA GLY A 163 -1.49 -11.63 5.62
C GLY A 163 -2.70 -11.80 4.70
N LYS A 164 -3.59 -12.79 4.95
CA LYS A 164 -4.88 -12.90 4.25
C LYS A 164 -5.74 -11.62 4.36
N SER A 165 -5.64 -10.94 5.50
CA SER A 165 -6.39 -9.71 5.79
C SER A 165 -6.06 -8.55 4.85
N LEU A 166 -4.82 -8.47 4.32
CA LEU A 166 -4.46 -7.42 3.37
C LEU A 166 -5.09 -7.68 1.99
N LEU A 167 -5.09 -8.93 1.53
CA LEU A 167 -5.79 -9.33 0.30
C LEU A 167 -7.29 -9.09 0.43
N GLU A 168 -7.87 -9.39 1.59
CA GLU A 168 -9.31 -9.17 1.86
C GLU A 168 -9.65 -7.68 1.87
N ALA A 169 -8.77 -6.83 2.42
CA ALA A 169 -8.93 -5.38 2.37
C ALA A 169 -8.82 -4.82 0.94
N SER A 170 -7.88 -5.31 0.12
CA SER A 170 -7.79 -4.95 -1.30
C SER A 170 -9.03 -5.38 -2.08
N LEU A 171 -9.54 -6.59 -1.83
CA LEU A 171 -10.76 -7.07 -2.47
C LEU A 171 -12.00 -6.27 -2.06
N ALA A 172 -12.12 -5.92 -0.77
CA ALA A 172 -13.24 -5.10 -0.31
C ALA A 172 -13.23 -3.72 -0.97
N GLU A 173 -12.06 -3.08 -1.13
CA GLU A 173 -11.93 -1.81 -1.85
C GLU A 173 -12.36 -1.95 -3.32
N VAL A 174 -11.91 -3.01 -3.98
CA VAL A 174 -12.26 -3.27 -5.38
C VAL A 174 -13.76 -3.53 -5.55
N LEU A 175 -14.37 -4.33 -4.67
CA LEU A 175 -15.81 -4.60 -4.68
C LEU A 175 -16.62 -3.32 -4.43
N PHE A 176 -16.19 -2.49 -3.49
CA PHE A 176 -16.79 -1.18 -3.24
C PHE A 176 -16.75 -0.31 -4.51
N ALA A 177 -15.60 -0.28 -5.21
CA ALA A 177 -15.45 0.49 -6.45
C ALA A 177 -16.36 0.03 -7.59
N GLN A 178 -16.73 -1.25 -7.62
CA GLN A 178 -17.71 -1.81 -8.55
C GLN A 178 -19.17 -1.57 -8.10
N GLY A 179 -19.42 -0.88 -6.99
CA GLY A 179 -20.77 -0.70 -6.43
C GLY A 179 -21.33 -1.92 -5.70
N ARG A 180 -20.55 -3.00 -5.52
CA ARG A 180 -20.97 -4.24 -4.82
C ARG A 180 -20.81 -4.09 -3.30
N THR A 181 -21.48 -3.07 -2.75
CA THR A 181 -21.27 -2.60 -1.37
C THR A 181 -21.64 -3.64 -0.31
N GLU A 182 -22.66 -4.47 -0.53
CA GLU A 182 -23.07 -5.51 0.42
C GLU A 182 -22.02 -6.63 0.52
N GLU A 183 -21.37 -6.97 -0.59
CA GLU A 183 -20.31 -7.98 -0.58
C GLU A 183 -19.04 -7.44 0.06
N ALA A 184 -18.67 -6.19 -0.27
CA ALA A 184 -17.56 -5.49 0.36
C ALA A 184 -17.73 -5.40 1.88
N GLU A 185 -18.92 -5.02 2.36
CA GLU A 185 -19.24 -4.93 3.80
C GLU A 185 -19.11 -6.29 4.48
N ARG A 186 -19.74 -7.34 3.94
CA ARG A 186 -19.65 -8.70 4.51
C ARG A 186 -18.19 -9.17 4.63
N LEU A 187 -17.38 -8.89 3.61
CA LEU A 187 -15.96 -9.23 3.63
C LEU A 187 -15.20 -8.45 4.70
N CYS A 188 -15.43 -7.14 4.81
CA CYS A 188 -14.83 -6.28 5.83
C CYS A 188 -15.21 -6.74 7.25
N VAL A 189 -16.50 -6.97 7.53
CA VAL A 189 -16.98 -7.41 8.86
C VAL A 189 -16.39 -8.77 9.23
N LYS A 190 -16.38 -9.73 8.29
CA LYS A 190 -15.73 -11.04 8.51
C LYS A 190 -14.23 -10.92 8.80
N THR A 191 -13.57 -9.92 8.21
CA THR A 191 -12.14 -9.68 8.41
C THR A 191 -11.87 -8.98 9.73
N GLU A 192 -12.68 -7.99 10.09
CA GLU A 192 -12.66 -7.31 11.37
C GLU A 192 -12.91 -8.29 12.54
N SER A 193 -13.83 -9.25 12.39
CA SER A 193 -14.12 -10.24 13.44
C SER A 193 -12.95 -11.19 13.76
N ARG A 194 -11.90 -11.20 12.94
CA ARG A 194 -10.64 -11.93 13.16
C ARG A 194 -9.55 -11.01 13.75
N ALA A 195 -9.96 -10.05 14.58
CA ALA A 195 -9.21 -8.87 14.98
C ALA A 195 -7.79 -9.13 15.51
N ASP A 196 -7.58 -10.26 16.19
CA ASP A 196 -6.33 -10.59 16.87
C ASP A 196 -5.13 -10.73 15.91
N ASN A 197 -5.38 -10.94 14.61
CA ASN A 197 -4.35 -11.16 13.58
C ASN A 197 -4.29 -10.04 12.52
N LEU A 198 -4.94 -8.89 12.75
CA LEU A 198 -4.96 -7.79 11.78
C LEU A 198 -3.69 -6.94 11.85
N MET A 199 -2.91 -6.96 10.76
CA MET A 199 -1.82 -5.99 10.58
C MET A 199 -2.39 -4.56 10.54
N LYS A 200 -1.61 -3.60 11.05
CA LYS A 200 -2.00 -2.16 11.15
C LYS A 200 -2.59 -1.61 9.85
N LEU A 201 -1.96 -1.91 8.71
CA LEU A 201 -2.40 -1.43 7.40
C LEU A 201 -3.73 -2.08 6.95
N GLY A 202 -3.90 -3.38 7.17
CA GLY A 202 -5.15 -4.08 6.88
C GLY A 202 -6.31 -3.50 7.69
N LYS A 203 -6.10 -3.23 8.98
CA LYS A 203 -7.10 -2.61 9.85
C LYS A 203 -7.50 -1.22 9.33
N LEU A 204 -6.53 -0.36 9.02
CA LEU A 204 -6.79 0.96 8.45
C LEU A 204 -7.66 0.87 7.17
N ARG A 205 -7.27 0.00 6.23
CA ARG A 205 -7.98 -0.15 4.96
C ARG A 205 -9.42 -0.64 5.14
N ILE A 206 -9.65 -1.61 6.03
CA ILE A 206 -11.01 -2.08 6.35
C ILE A 206 -11.86 -0.96 6.93
N CYS A 207 -11.32 -0.18 7.87
CA CYS A 207 -12.04 0.96 8.44
C CYS A 207 -12.39 1.99 7.36
N VAL A 208 -11.47 2.31 6.45
CA VAL A 208 -11.72 3.21 5.33
C VAL A 208 -12.86 2.68 4.44
N VAL A 209 -12.83 1.41 4.05
CA VAL A 209 -13.88 0.82 3.19
C VAL A 209 -15.25 0.84 3.88
N LEU A 210 -15.33 0.39 5.15
CA LEU A 210 -16.58 0.42 5.91
C LEU A 210 -17.11 1.83 6.10
N ALA A 211 -16.22 2.80 6.40
CA ALA A 211 -16.61 4.18 6.54
C ALA A 211 -17.23 4.73 5.25
N LYS A 212 -16.63 4.46 4.08
CA LYS A 212 -17.20 4.85 2.77
C LYS A 212 -18.56 4.19 2.53
N ILE A 213 -18.69 2.89 2.79
CA ILE A 213 -19.96 2.16 2.62
C ILE A 213 -21.07 2.83 3.44
N TYR A 214 -20.85 3.03 4.75
CA TYR A 214 -21.86 3.66 5.60
C TYR A 214 -22.12 5.12 5.20
N HIS A 215 -21.09 5.85 4.76
CA HIS A 215 -21.24 7.23 4.30
C HIS A 215 -22.15 7.30 3.07
N THR A 216 -21.91 6.46 2.05
CA THR A 216 -22.75 6.41 0.84
C THR A 216 -24.18 5.94 1.08
N ARG A 217 -24.45 5.28 2.22
CA ARG A 217 -25.79 4.83 2.65
C ARG A 217 -26.45 5.81 3.63
N SER A 218 -25.90 7.01 3.82
CA SER A 218 -26.37 8.01 4.79
C SER A 218 -26.44 7.51 6.24
N ASN A 219 -25.74 6.43 6.57
CA ASN A 219 -25.55 5.99 7.95
C ASN A 219 -24.38 6.77 8.55
N HIS A 220 -24.64 8.04 8.87
CA HIS A 220 -23.60 8.98 9.30
C HIS A 220 -22.95 8.61 10.64
N GLU A 221 -23.69 7.96 11.55
CA GLU A 221 -23.16 7.45 12.82
C GLU A 221 -22.17 6.31 12.57
N GLY A 222 -22.54 5.32 11.75
CA GLY A 222 -21.67 4.22 11.36
C GLY A 222 -20.43 4.70 10.59
N ALA A 223 -20.63 5.64 9.67
CA ALA A 223 -19.53 6.25 8.91
C ALA A 223 -18.54 6.97 9.82
N LEU A 224 -19.03 7.83 10.71
CA LEU A 224 -18.18 8.59 11.63
C LEU A 224 -17.38 7.67 12.56
N ARG A 225 -18.01 6.61 13.09
CA ARG A 225 -17.33 5.60 13.92
C ARG A 225 -16.13 4.98 13.21
N TYR A 226 -16.29 4.60 11.94
CA TYR A 226 -15.20 3.98 11.18
C TYR A 226 -14.16 4.98 10.69
N TRP A 227 -14.54 6.22 10.38
CA TRP A 227 -13.57 7.27 10.08
C TRP A 227 -12.73 7.65 11.30
N ASP A 228 -13.31 7.68 12.50
CA ASP A 228 -12.58 7.87 13.74
C ASP A 228 -11.56 6.75 13.98
N GLU A 229 -11.97 5.50 13.76
CA GLU A 229 -11.04 4.36 13.88
C GLU A 229 -9.95 4.42 12.81
N ALA A 230 -10.27 4.80 11.57
CA ALA A 230 -9.28 5.02 10.52
C ALA A 230 -8.25 6.09 10.94
N MET A 231 -8.68 7.21 11.51
CA MET A 231 -7.77 8.23 12.04
C MET A 231 -6.85 7.69 13.14
N ARG A 232 -7.37 6.89 14.07
CA ARG A 232 -6.54 6.24 15.11
C ARG A 232 -5.50 5.30 14.50
N GLN A 233 -5.81 4.63 13.40
CA GLN A 233 -4.84 3.79 12.70
C GLN A 233 -3.81 4.60 11.91
N VAL A 234 -4.22 5.66 11.21
CA VAL A 234 -3.29 6.55 10.48
C VAL A 234 -2.22 7.12 11.40
N ALA A 235 -2.59 7.52 12.62
CA ALA A 235 -1.66 8.04 13.62
C ALA A 235 -0.51 7.08 14.01
N LYS A 236 -0.60 5.79 13.63
CA LYS A 236 0.43 4.77 13.89
C LYS A 236 1.48 4.66 12.79
N PHE A 237 1.32 5.39 11.70
CA PHE A 237 2.26 5.43 10.58
C PHE A 237 3.05 6.74 10.65
N PRO A 238 4.33 6.76 10.23
CA PRO A 238 5.12 7.99 10.23
C PRO A 238 4.53 9.05 9.27
N TRP A 239 3.79 8.62 8.25
CA TRP A 239 3.21 9.44 7.18
C TRP A 239 1.83 10.04 7.57
N THR A 240 1.74 10.64 8.75
CA THR A 240 0.48 11.20 9.30
C THR A 240 0.06 12.51 8.64
N THR A 241 0.98 13.25 8.04
CA THR A 241 0.73 14.50 7.33
C THR A 241 0.68 14.19 5.84
N GLY A 242 -0.53 14.15 5.27
CA GLY A 242 -0.70 13.67 3.91
C GLY A 242 -2.13 13.75 3.41
N ARG A 243 -2.30 13.54 2.11
CA ARG A 243 -3.59 13.49 1.42
C ARG A 243 -4.57 12.52 2.06
N THR A 244 -4.12 11.33 2.48
CA THR A 244 -4.93 10.34 3.21
C THR A 244 -5.60 10.93 4.45
N THR A 245 -4.82 11.58 5.32
CA THR A 245 -5.30 12.20 6.56
C THR A 245 -6.32 13.30 6.26
N HIS A 246 -6.00 14.13 5.26
CA HIS A 246 -6.90 15.18 4.82
C HIS A 246 -8.25 14.64 4.35
N THR A 247 -8.25 13.64 3.45
CA THR A 247 -9.48 13.02 2.95
C THR A 247 -10.33 12.39 4.06
N ILE A 248 -9.70 11.74 5.05
CA ILE A 248 -10.43 11.20 6.21
C ILE A 248 -11.03 12.33 7.05
N LEU A 249 -10.30 13.42 7.29
CA LEU A 249 -10.81 14.56 8.06
C LEU A 249 -11.99 15.24 7.38
N LEU A 250 -11.92 15.44 6.06
CA LEU A 250 -13.05 15.96 5.28
C LEU A 250 -14.29 15.07 5.42
N SER A 251 -14.10 13.75 5.30
CA SER A 251 -15.18 12.77 5.43
C SER A 251 -15.82 12.79 6.83
N ARG A 252 -15.02 12.93 7.88
CA ARG A 252 -15.51 13.07 9.27
C ARG A 252 -16.36 14.32 9.44
N ARG A 253 -15.85 15.46 9.00
CA ARG A 253 -16.52 16.76 9.08
C ARG A 253 -17.89 16.73 8.42
N GLU A 254 -17.98 16.14 7.24
CA GLU A 254 -19.26 16.00 6.54
C GLU A 254 -20.28 15.18 7.34
N ASN A 255 -19.88 14.02 7.87
CA ASN A 255 -20.77 13.19 8.71
C ASN A 255 -21.14 13.89 10.03
N MET A 256 -20.22 14.62 10.65
CA MET A 256 -20.50 15.44 11.84
C MET A 256 -21.54 16.52 11.55
N ARG A 257 -21.43 17.20 10.40
CA ARG A 257 -22.42 18.19 9.94
C ARG A 257 -23.82 17.59 9.84
N PHE A 258 -23.96 16.41 9.24
CA PHE A 258 -25.25 15.71 9.13
C PHE A 258 -25.82 15.28 10.48
N LEU A 259 -24.96 15.00 11.47
CA LEU A 259 -25.35 14.65 12.84
C LEU A 259 -25.60 15.88 13.74
N GLY A 260 -25.39 17.10 13.24
CA GLY A 260 -25.49 18.33 14.04
C GLY A 260 -24.40 18.45 15.12
N ILE A 261 -23.33 17.66 15.02
CA ILE A 261 -22.20 17.69 15.94
C ILE A 261 -21.29 18.84 15.52
N THR A 262 -21.05 19.80 16.43
CA THR A 262 -20.11 20.90 16.20
C THR A 262 -18.83 20.62 17.01
N ASP A 263 -17.73 20.31 16.35
CA ASP A 263 -16.43 20.13 17.01
C ASP A 263 -15.59 21.41 16.88
N ALA A 264 -15.10 21.95 18.00
CA ALA A 264 -14.21 23.11 17.99
C ALA A 264 -12.89 22.83 17.21
N ARG A 265 -12.53 21.55 17.04
CA ARG A 265 -11.39 21.13 16.19
C ARG A 265 -11.61 21.37 14.69
N ASP A 266 -12.85 21.50 14.22
CA ASP A 266 -13.13 21.77 12.79
C ASP A 266 -12.59 23.14 12.33
N GLN A 267 -12.56 24.14 13.23
CA GLN A 267 -12.00 25.46 12.91
C GLN A 267 -10.48 25.40 12.68
N PHE A 268 -9.77 24.55 13.42
CA PHE A 268 -8.32 24.34 13.25
C PHE A 268 -8.01 23.59 11.93
N LEU A 269 -8.91 22.71 11.52
CA LEU A 269 -8.79 21.94 10.27
C LEU A 269 -9.11 22.80 9.02
N GLN A 270 -9.94 23.83 9.16
CA GLN A 270 -10.20 24.82 8.11
C GLN A 270 -8.93 25.54 7.64
N HIS A 271 -8.01 25.84 8.56
CA HIS A 271 -6.75 26.51 8.26
C HIS A 271 -5.66 25.59 7.69
N THR A 272 -5.73 24.28 7.95
CA THR A 272 -4.77 23.29 7.42
C THR A 272 -5.20 22.71 6.07
N ALA A 273 -6.49 22.80 5.74
CA ALA A 273 -7.07 22.35 4.47
C ALA A 273 -6.80 23.27 3.27
N SER A 274 -6.43 24.54 3.48
CA SER A 274 -6.24 25.53 2.41
C SER A 274 -4.84 25.51 1.79
N SER A 275 -3.98 24.56 2.15
CA SER A 275 -2.63 24.46 1.61
C SER A 275 -2.56 23.30 0.61
N ASP A 276 -2.47 23.62 -0.68
CA ASP A 276 -2.19 22.66 -1.76
C ASP A 276 -0.82 21.93 -1.61
N ALA A 277 -0.09 22.16 -0.52
CA ALA A 277 1.19 21.57 -0.16
C ALA A 277 1.09 20.48 0.92
N LEU A 278 0.01 19.67 0.92
CA LEU A 278 -0.24 18.63 1.95
C LEU A 278 0.66 17.37 1.82
N GLY A 279 1.68 17.39 0.97
CA GLY A 279 2.69 16.33 0.87
C GLY A 279 4.05 16.91 0.47
N THR A 280 5.12 16.22 0.86
CA THR A 280 6.46 16.48 0.32
C THR A 280 6.44 16.27 -1.19
N PRO A 281 7.04 17.16 -2.00
CA PRO A 281 7.17 16.92 -3.44
C PRO A 281 7.86 15.58 -3.70
N GLY A 282 7.16 14.66 -4.36
CA GLY A 282 7.64 13.30 -4.61
C GLY A 282 7.42 12.29 -3.49
N GLY A 283 6.76 12.65 -2.37
CA GLY A 283 6.43 11.75 -1.26
C GLY A 283 5.18 10.88 -1.46
N MET A 284 4.73 10.23 -0.38
CA MET A 284 3.60 9.29 -0.36
C MET A 284 2.24 9.98 -0.46
N LEU A 285 1.81 10.27 -1.69
CA LEU A 285 0.53 10.92 -1.96
C LEU A 285 -0.65 9.94 -1.96
N TYR A 286 -0.45 8.73 -2.48
CA TYR A 286 -1.53 7.77 -2.78
C TYR A 286 -1.32 6.43 -2.07
N TRP A 287 -0.90 6.43 -0.81
CA TRP A 287 -0.54 5.18 -0.11
C TRP A 287 -1.73 4.31 0.33
N ILE A 288 -2.94 4.87 0.43
CA ILE A 288 -4.20 4.13 0.59
C ILE A 288 -4.99 4.17 -0.71
N ALA A 289 -5.12 3.01 -1.35
CA ALA A 289 -5.85 2.89 -2.61
C ALA A 289 -7.34 3.25 -2.45
N GLY A 290 -7.90 3.91 -3.45
CA GLY A 290 -9.31 4.30 -3.53
C GLY A 290 -9.65 5.62 -2.82
N LEU A 291 -8.76 6.17 -1.99
CA LEU A 291 -9.00 7.49 -1.40
C LEU A 291 -8.89 8.64 -2.42
N ARG A 292 -8.15 8.45 -3.51
CA ARG A 292 -8.15 9.41 -4.63
C ARG A 292 -9.56 9.57 -5.21
N HIS A 293 -10.20 8.46 -5.54
CA HIS A 293 -11.57 8.45 -6.06
C HIS A 293 -12.57 8.96 -5.04
N TRP A 294 -12.35 8.61 -3.77
CA TRP A 294 -13.19 9.11 -2.68
C TRP A 294 -13.10 10.63 -2.53
N GLN A 295 -11.91 11.20 -2.65
CA GLN A 295 -11.76 12.67 -2.67
C GLN A 295 -12.57 13.29 -3.81
N ASN A 296 -12.49 12.72 -5.02
CA ASN A 296 -13.29 13.21 -6.15
C ASN A 296 -14.80 13.11 -5.88
N TYR A 297 -15.25 12.05 -5.20
CA TYR A 297 -16.64 11.90 -4.75
C TYR A 297 -17.04 13.05 -3.79
N LEU A 298 -16.23 13.32 -2.76
CA LEU A 298 -16.49 14.41 -1.81
C LEU A 298 -16.53 15.77 -2.49
N ASP A 299 -15.63 16.02 -3.45
CA ASP A 299 -15.58 17.28 -4.20
C ASP A 299 -16.83 17.46 -5.07
N SER A 300 -17.37 16.37 -5.63
CA SER A 300 -18.62 16.37 -6.40
C SER A 300 -19.86 16.60 -5.54
N GLU A 301 -19.98 15.97 -4.36
CA GLU A 301 -21.11 16.17 -3.44
C GLU A 301 -21.11 17.58 -2.82
N ALA A 302 -19.91 18.13 -2.55
CA ALA A 302 -19.75 19.49 -2.05
C ALA A 302 -20.19 20.55 -3.06
N THR A 303 -20.10 20.26 -4.37
CA THR A 303 -20.59 21.17 -5.42
C THR A 303 -22.12 21.15 -5.52
N TRP A 304 -22.76 19.98 -5.36
CA TRP A 304 -24.22 19.87 -5.32
C TRP A 304 -24.84 20.53 -4.08
N SER A 305 -24.19 20.45 -2.92
CA SER A 305 -24.67 21.10 -1.68
C SER A 305 -24.60 22.64 -1.70
N ARG A 306 -23.98 23.25 -2.73
CA ARG A 306 -23.79 24.72 -2.86
C ARG A 306 -24.65 25.37 -3.95
N MET A 307 -25.39 24.58 -4.73
CA MET A 307 -26.41 25.04 -5.69
C MET A 307 -27.79 25.03 -5.03
#